data_AF-A0A1W9GE41-F1
#
_entry.id   AF-A0A1W9GE41-F1
#
_cell.length_a   1.000
_cell.length_b   1.000
_cell.length_c   1.000
_cell.angle_alpha   90.00
_cell.angle_beta   90.00
_cell.angle_gamma   90.00
#
_symmetry.space_group_name_H-M   'P 1'
#
loop_
_entity.id
_entity.type
_entity.pdbx_description
1 polymer ?
#
loop_
_entity_poly.entity_id
_entity_poly.type
_entity_poly.pdbx_seq_one_letter_code
_entity_poly.pdbx_strand_id
1 'polypeptide(L)'
;MRLRRHFIGLLLMMLATAVTAAASSGEKPSAPAVSRVEVVLANQYRAREAELKREFTEAGLTNVHFQFARMGQPPQNIGLGRDVPADKAREAIRLAIKYNLGVGILLPERLFPPRFITIASSNYDDTVEYPISPDTLAKLQAPELSTEAFHKLYRDLTSAVIDPKGRY
;
A
#
# COMPACT_ATOMS: atom_id res chain seq x y z
N MET A 1 -77.03 14.85 39.41
CA MET A 1 -76.81 15.84 40.49
C MET A 1 -75.84 15.24 41.51
N ARG A 2 -74.94 16.09 42.07
CA ARG A 2 -73.78 15.82 42.98
C ARG A 2 -72.58 15.19 42.25
N LEU A 3 -71.55 15.89 41.76
CA LEU A 3 -70.77 17.09 42.16
C LEU A 3 -69.86 16.91 43.39
N ARG A 4 -68.57 17.22 43.14
CA ARG A 4 -67.44 17.52 44.05
C ARG A 4 -66.66 16.30 44.57
N ARG A 5 -65.32 16.27 44.58
CA ARG A 5 -64.33 17.36 44.71
C ARG A 5 -62.96 16.89 44.18
N HIS A 6 -62.24 17.81 43.55
CA HIS A 6 -60.84 17.69 43.17
C HIS A 6 -59.94 17.52 44.39
N PHE A 7 -58.95 16.63 44.29
CA PHE A 7 -57.70 16.76 45.03
C PHE A 7 -56.54 16.59 44.05
N ILE A 8 -55.78 17.68 43.93
CA ILE A 8 -54.59 17.87 43.14
C ILE A 8 -53.43 17.22 43.90
N GLY A 9 -52.79 16.23 43.29
CA GLY A 9 -51.56 15.60 43.78
C GLY A 9 -50.45 15.84 42.76
N LEU A 10 -49.75 16.95 42.91
CA LEU A 10 -48.57 17.33 42.15
C LEU A 10 -47.39 16.43 42.61
N LEU A 11 -47.00 15.44 41.80
CA LEU A 11 -45.77 14.68 42.03
C LEU A 11 -44.74 15.03 40.94
N LEU A 12 -43.84 15.93 41.32
CA LEU A 12 -42.66 16.36 40.58
C LEU A 12 -41.63 15.22 40.62
N MET A 13 -41.56 14.40 39.58
CA MET A 13 -40.56 13.34 39.48
C MET A 13 -39.33 13.86 38.73
N MET A 14 -38.19 13.79 39.43
CA MET A 14 -36.91 14.38 39.06
C MET A 14 -36.33 13.83 37.75
N LEU A 15 -35.72 14.75 37.03
CA LEU A 15 -34.82 14.56 35.90
C LEU A 15 -33.64 13.65 36.28
N ALA A 16 -33.44 12.58 35.51
CA ALA A 16 -32.15 11.90 35.41
C ALA A 16 -31.85 11.68 33.92
N THR A 17 -31.40 12.74 33.26
CA THR A 17 -30.74 12.66 31.96
C THR A 17 -29.38 12.02 32.16
N ALA A 18 -29.30 10.70 32.00
CA ALA A 18 -28.03 10.01 31.85
C ALA A 18 -27.41 10.45 30.51
N VAL A 19 -26.45 11.36 30.57
CA VAL A 19 -25.56 11.64 29.45
C VAL A 19 -24.68 10.39 29.29
N THR A 20 -25.08 9.49 28.39
CA THR A 20 -24.17 8.49 27.84
C THR A 20 -23.12 9.24 27.02
N ALA A 21 -21.96 9.46 27.63
CA ALA A 21 -20.76 9.82 26.90
C ALA A 21 -20.48 8.68 25.90
N ALA A 22 -20.80 8.92 24.63
CA ALA A 22 -20.33 8.06 23.56
C ALA A 22 -18.80 8.07 23.63
N ALA A 23 -18.22 6.94 24.00
CA ALA A 23 -16.80 6.71 23.83
C ALA A 23 -16.53 6.77 22.32
N SER A 24 -16.10 7.94 21.86
CA SER A 24 -15.48 8.13 20.56
C SER A 24 -14.22 7.28 20.57
N SER A 25 -14.34 6.02 20.14
CA SER A 25 -13.21 5.21 19.74
C SER A 25 -12.45 6.04 18.71
N GLY A 26 -11.26 6.51 19.08
CA GLY A 26 -10.40 7.29 18.20
C GLY A 26 -10.05 6.42 17.00
N GLU A 27 -10.84 6.52 15.95
CA GLU A 27 -10.56 5.88 14.68
C GLU A 27 -9.27 6.51 14.18
N LYS A 28 -8.17 5.73 14.27
CA LYS A 28 -6.92 6.12 13.64
C LYS A 28 -7.25 6.43 12.19
N PRO A 29 -6.86 7.61 11.66
CA PRO A 29 -7.10 7.91 10.26
C PRO A 29 -6.54 6.75 9.43
N SER A 30 -7.40 6.12 8.63
CA SER A 30 -6.99 5.08 7.70
C SER A 30 -5.81 5.61 6.88
N ALA A 31 -4.74 4.84 6.81
CA ALA A 31 -3.59 5.21 6.00
C ALA A 31 -4.07 5.54 4.56
N PRO A 32 -3.53 6.61 3.94
CA PRO A 32 -3.99 7.03 2.63
C PRO A 32 -3.73 5.91 1.61
N ALA A 33 -4.75 5.56 0.83
CA ALA A 33 -4.66 4.48 -0.14
C ALA A 33 -3.60 4.75 -1.23
N VAL A 34 -3.01 3.69 -1.78
CA VAL A 34 -2.12 3.76 -2.95
C VAL A 34 -2.90 4.36 -4.12
N SER A 35 -2.36 5.41 -4.74
CA SER A 35 -3.07 6.14 -5.80
C SER A 35 -3.05 5.44 -7.14
N ARG A 36 -1.98 4.70 -7.46
CA ARG A 36 -1.83 3.99 -8.74
C ARG A 36 -0.76 2.91 -8.63
N VAL A 37 -1.03 1.77 -9.26
CA VAL A 37 -0.09 0.67 -9.39
C VAL A 37 0.07 0.33 -10.87
N GLU A 38 1.28 0.41 -11.38
CA GLU A 38 1.61 -0.02 -12.74
C GLU A 38 2.43 -1.30 -12.70
N VAL A 39 2.02 -2.30 -13.47
CA VAL A 39 2.67 -3.61 -13.45
C VAL A 39 2.84 -4.11 -14.87
N VAL A 40 4.07 -4.46 -15.23
CA VAL A 40 4.33 -5.19 -16.48
C VAL A 40 4.41 -6.67 -16.14
N LEU A 41 3.61 -7.49 -16.80
CA LEU A 41 3.56 -8.94 -16.61
C LEU A 41 4.06 -9.68 -17.85
N ALA A 42 4.53 -10.91 -17.67
CA ALA A 42 4.81 -11.80 -18.81
C ALA A 42 3.51 -12.07 -19.61
N ASN A 43 3.61 -12.17 -20.94
CA ASN A 43 2.44 -12.30 -21.82
C ASN A 43 1.56 -13.51 -21.50
N GLN A 44 2.12 -14.57 -20.91
CA GLN A 44 1.39 -15.77 -20.49
C GLN A 44 0.24 -15.47 -19.50
N TYR A 45 0.33 -14.37 -18.76
CA TYR A 45 -0.69 -13.96 -17.80
C TYR A 45 -1.86 -13.19 -18.41
N ARG A 46 -1.79 -12.83 -19.71
CA ARG A 46 -2.81 -12.00 -20.37
C ARG A 46 -4.22 -12.58 -20.26
N ALA A 47 -4.37 -13.89 -20.46
CA ALA A 47 -5.67 -14.55 -20.38
C ALA A 47 -6.27 -14.55 -18.95
N ARG A 48 -5.46 -14.26 -17.92
CA ARG A 48 -5.84 -14.25 -16.50
C ARG A 48 -5.97 -12.84 -15.91
N GLU A 49 -6.00 -11.80 -16.75
CA GLU A 49 -5.98 -10.40 -16.30
C GLU A 49 -7.06 -10.09 -15.24
N ALA A 50 -8.29 -10.58 -15.44
CA ALA A 50 -9.39 -10.34 -14.49
C ALA A 50 -9.15 -10.99 -13.12
N GLU A 51 -8.59 -12.21 -13.10
CA GLU A 51 -8.21 -12.90 -11.86
C GLU A 51 -7.10 -12.14 -11.13
N LEU A 52 -6.10 -11.68 -11.87
CA LEU A 52 -4.99 -10.89 -11.32
C LEU A 52 -5.46 -9.56 -10.76
N LYS A 53 -6.36 -8.85 -11.46
CA LYS A 53 -6.93 -7.58 -10.97
C LYS A 53 -7.65 -7.79 -9.64
N ARG A 54 -8.36 -8.90 -9.50
CA ARG A 54 -9.01 -9.28 -8.24
C ARG A 54 -8.00 -9.50 -7.13
N GLU A 55 -6.95 -10.28 -7.36
CA GLU A 55 -5.93 -10.54 -6.32
C GLU A 55 -5.23 -9.25 -5.87
N PHE A 56 -4.89 -8.35 -6.80
CA PHE A 56 -4.32 -7.04 -6.46
C PHE A 56 -5.31 -6.19 -5.65
N THR A 57 -6.59 -6.21 -6.01
CA THR A 57 -7.64 -5.49 -5.28
C THR A 57 -7.81 -6.05 -3.87
N GLU A 58 -7.82 -7.38 -3.71
CA GLU A 58 -7.88 -8.08 -2.41
C GLU A 58 -6.65 -7.75 -1.53
N ALA A 59 -5.49 -7.48 -2.13
CA ALA A 59 -4.30 -6.98 -1.44
C ALA A 59 -4.35 -5.47 -1.08
N GLY A 60 -5.42 -4.76 -1.47
CA GLY A 60 -5.58 -3.32 -1.26
C GLY A 60 -4.88 -2.43 -2.29
N LEU A 61 -4.50 -2.99 -3.45
CA LEU A 61 -3.91 -2.29 -4.59
C LEU A 61 -4.97 -2.09 -5.68
N THR A 62 -5.96 -1.24 -5.38
CA THR A 62 -7.24 -1.18 -6.14
C THR A 62 -7.15 -0.46 -7.49
N ASN A 63 -6.20 0.46 -7.68
CA ASN A 63 -6.00 1.18 -8.95
C ASN A 63 -4.81 0.60 -9.75
N VAL A 64 -4.94 -0.67 -10.14
CA VAL A 64 -3.89 -1.41 -10.86
C VAL A 64 -4.07 -1.37 -12.38
N HIS A 65 -2.99 -1.08 -13.09
CA HIS A 65 -2.90 -1.09 -14.55
C HIS A 65 -1.86 -2.11 -15.01
N PHE A 66 -2.33 -3.12 -15.74
CA PHE A 66 -1.47 -4.15 -16.32
C PHE A 66 -1.03 -3.77 -17.73
N GLN A 67 0.26 -3.90 -17.97
CA GLN A 67 0.84 -4.06 -19.30
C GLN A 67 1.40 -5.48 -19.41
N PHE A 68 1.55 -5.96 -20.63
CA PHE A 68 2.08 -7.30 -20.88
C PHE A 68 3.27 -7.19 -21.82
N ALA A 69 4.41 -7.75 -21.40
CA ALA A 69 5.62 -7.77 -22.20
C ALA A 69 5.37 -8.47 -23.54
N ARG A 70 5.87 -7.88 -24.64
CA ARG A 70 5.72 -8.48 -25.97
C ARG A 70 6.51 -9.77 -26.11
N MET A 71 7.74 -9.79 -25.59
CA MET A 71 8.64 -10.95 -25.56
C MET A 71 9.47 -10.94 -24.28
N GLY A 72 9.95 -12.12 -23.89
CA GLY A 72 10.83 -12.29 -22.72
C GLY A 72 10.12 -12.13 -21.39
N GLN A 73 10.92 -12.10 -20.33
CA GLN A 73 10.46 -11.84 -18.97
C GLN A 73 10.58 -10.34 -18.66
N PRO A 74 9.60 -9.72 -18.00
CA PRO A 74 9.74 -8.37 -17.47
C PRO A 74 10.93 -8.26 -16.49
N PRO A 75 11.53 -7.07 -16.31
CA PRO A 75 12.60 -6.87 -15.34
C PRO A 75 12.13 -7.12 -13.91
N GLN A 76 13.05 -7.47 -13.00
CA GLN A 76 12.75 -7.77 -11.59
C GLN A 76 12.88 -6.51 -10.71
N ASN A 77 12.48 -5.35 -11.22
CA ASN A 77 12.56 -4.08 -10.50
C ASN A 77 11.21 -3.71 -9.85
N ILE A 78 11.28 -2.98 -8.74
CA ILE A 78 10.13 -2.38 -8.08
C ILE A 78 10.46 -0.95 -7.67
N GLY A 79 9.47 -0.06 -7.77
CA GLY A 79 9.57 1.33 -7.36
C GLY A 79 8.38 1.75 -6.52
N LEU A 80 8.63 2.53 -5.48
CA LEU A 80 7.62 2.96 -4.50
C LEU A 80 7.72 4.47 -4.28
N GLY A 81 6.59 5.15 -4.26
CA GLY A 81 6.51 6.54 -3.81
C GLY A 81 6.68 6.67 -2.29
N ARG A 82 7.16 7.82 -1.84
CA ARG A 82 7.52 8.11 -0.43
C ARG A 82 6.39 8.01 0.62
N ASP A 83 5.12 7.98 0.19
CA ASP A 83 3.92 7.94 1.04
C ASP A 83 3.14 6.61 0.86
N VAL A 84 3.76 5.57 0.29
CA VAL A 84 3.15 4.24 0.17
C VAL A 84 3.15 3.55 1.55
N PRO A 85 2.01 3.12 2.10
CA PRO A 85 1.99 2.40 3.36
C PRO A 85 2.82 1.10 3.32
N ALA A 86 3.57 0.78 4.39
CA ALA A 86 4.46 -0.39 4.40
C ALA A 86 3.72 -1.72 4.16
N ASP A 87 2.49 -1.87 4.65
CA ASP A 87 1.67 -3.06 4.36
C ASP A 87 1.40 -3.21 2.85
N LYS A 88 1.11 -2.10 2.16
CA LYS A 88 0.88 -2.10 0.70
C LYS A 88 2.16 -2.31 -0.10
N ALA A 89 3.27 -1.76 0.37
CA ALA A 89 4.58 -2.04 -0.23
C ALA A 89 4.94 -3.53 -0.13
N ARG A 90 4.69 -4.16 1.03
CA ARG A 90 4.91 -5.60 1.22
C ARG A 90 4.01 -6.46 0.33
N GLU A 91 2.73 -6.09 0.17
CA GLU A 91 1.84 -6.78 -0.77
C GLU A 91 2.31 -6.64 -2.23
N ALA A 92 2.78 -5.46 -2.64
CA ALA A 92 3.36 -5.26 -3.96
C ALA A 92 4.60 -6.13 -4.18
N ILE A 93 5.50 -6.21 -3.19
CA ILE A 93 6.66 -7.12 -3.23
C ILE A 93 6.22 -8.58 -3.35
N ARG A 94 5.24 -9.03 -2.55
CA ARG A 94 4.71 -10.40 -2.60
C ARG A 94 4.18 -10.74 -4.00
N LEU A 95 3.40 -9.83 -4.59
CA LEU A 95 2.82 -10.00 -5.93
C LEU A 95 3.90 -9.97 -7.02
N ALA A 96 4.92 -9.13 -6.90
CA ALA A 96 6.06 -9.11 -7.80
C ALA A 96 6.86 -10.42 -7.75
N ILE A 97 7.10 -10.98 -6.56
CA ILE A 97 7.73 -12.31 -6.43
C ILE A 97 6.90 -13.38 -7.13
N LYS A 98 5.57 -13.36 -6.94
CA LYS A 98 4.65 -14.34 -7.50
C LYS A 98 4.58 -14.29 -9.03
N TYR A 99 4.57 -13.09 -9.61
CA TYR A 99 4.23 -12.90 -11.03
C TYR A 99 5.38 -12.41 -11.92
N ASN A 100 6.48 -11.93 -11.33
CA ASN A 100 7.63 -11.35 -12.03
C ASN A 100 8.97 -12.04 -11.70
N LEU A 101 8.91 -13.30 -11.25
CA LEU A 101 10.08 -14.14 -10.94
C LEU A 101 10.97 -13.63 -9.80
N GLY A 102 10.58 -12.57 -9.09
CA GLY A 102 11.32 -12.01 -7.97
C GLY A 102 11.37 -10.48 -7.97
N VAL A 103 12.12 -9.95 -6.99
CA VAL A 103 12.51 -8.54 -6.91
C VAL A 103 14.01 -8.52 -6.64
N GLY A 104 14.78 -8.15 -7.65
CA GLY A 104 16.24 -8.06 -7.57
C GLY A 104 16.75 -6.62 -7.63
N ILE A 105 15.89 -5.66 -7.93
CA ILE A 105 16.26 -4.26 -8.16
C ILE A 105 15.24 -3.34 -7.49
N LEU A 106 15.73 -2.34 -6.76
CA LEU A 106 14.92 -1.24 -6.22
C LEU A 106 15.13 0.02 -7.04
N LEU A 107 14.04 0.78 -7.22
CA LEU A 107 14.05 2.09 -7.86
C LEU A 107 13.84 3.18 -6.79
N PRO A 108 14.65 4.24 -6.72
CA PRO A 108 14.56 5.27 -5.68
C PRO A 108 13.18 5.94 -5.61
N GLU A 109 12.71 6.23 -4.39
CA GLU A 109 11.38 6.83 -4.19
C GLU A 109 11.22 8.22 -4.83
N ARG A 110 12.34 8.94 -5.03
CA ARG A 110 12.37 10.26 -5.70
C ARG A 110 11.91 10.24 -7.17
N LEU A 111 11.83 9.07 -7.79
CA LEU A 111 11.38 8.91 -9.18
C LEU A 111 9.85 8.87 -9.32
N PHE A 112 9.12 8.76 -8.20
CA PHE A 112 7.70 8.41 -8.22
C PHE A 112 6.83 9.44 -7.50
N PRO A 113 5.57 9.63 -7.95
CA PRO A 113 4.57 10.31 -7.15
C PRO A 113 4.40 9.65 -5.78
N PRO A 114 4.02 10.37 -4.72
CA PRO A 114 4.15 9.86 -3.35
C PRO A 114 3.41 8.55 -3.05
N ARG A 115 2.26 8.28 -3.68
CA ARG A 115 1.46 7.06 -3.44
C ARG A 115 1.42 6.12 -4.65
N PHE A 116 2.48 6.12 -5.44
CA PHE A 116 2.59 5.33 -6.67
C PHE A 116 3.45 4.08 -6.45
N ILE A 117 3.10 2.98 -7.13
CA ILE A 117 3.89 1.76 -7.17
C ILE A 117 4.11 1.38 -8.63
N THR A 118 5.34 1.00 -8.98
CA THR A 118 5.63 0.31 -10.24
C THR A 118 6.27 -1.04 -9.98
N ILE A 119 5.89 -2.04 -10.78
CA ILE A 119 6.46 -3.38 -10.79
C ILE A 119 6.90 -3.69 -12.23
N ALA A 120 8.16 -4.09 -12.37
CA ALA A 120 8.77 -4.55 -13.60
C ALA A 120 8.76 -3.52 -14.76
N SER A 121 9.03 -2.25 -14.46
CA SER A 121 9.11 -1.19 -15.47
C SER A 121 10.42 -1.27 -16.27
N SER A 122 10.33 -1.19 -17.59
CA SER A 122 11.49 -1.08 -18.48
C SER A 122 11.88 0.37 -18.80
N ASN A 123 11.32 1.36 -18.11
CA ASN A 123 11.52 2.78 -18.41
C ASN A 123 12.77 3.38 -17.75
N TYR A 124 13.54 2.58 -17.01
CA TYR A 124 14.66 3.02 -16.19
C TYR A 124 15.95 2.37 -16.66
N ASP A 125 17.04 3.13 -16.58
CA ASP A 125 18.39 2.67 -16.91
C ASP A 125 19.18 2.33 -15.64
N ASP A 126 20.40 1.81 -15.85
CA ASP A 126 21.26 1.33 -14.78
C ASP A 126 21.71 2.42 -13.80
N THR A 127 21.57 3.70 -14.12
CA THR A 127 21.96 4.82 -13.24
C THR A 127 21.03 5.01 -12.04
N VAL A 128 19.85 4.36 -12.08
CA VAL A 128 18.84 4.43 -11.01
C VAL A 128 18.36 3.06 -10.56
N GLU A 129 19.00 1.98 -11.00
CA GLU A 129 18.70 0.61 -10.57
C GLU A 129 19.63 0.21 -9.42
N TYR A 130 19.05 -0.13 -8.27
CA TYR A 130 19.79 -0.54 -7.08
C TYR A 130 19.61 -2.04 -6.87
N PRO A 131 20.58 -2.88 -7.26
CA PRO A 131 20.47 -4.32 -7.07
C PRO A 131 20.46 -4.68 -5.59
N ILE A 132 19.59 -5.62 -5.23
CA ILE A 132 19.46 -6.12 -3.87
C ILE A 132 19.55 -7.64 -3.83
N SER A 133 20.05 -8.18 -2.71
CA SER A 133 20.04 -9.61 -2.43
C SER A 133 18.67 -10.08 -1.90
N PRO A 134 18.37 -11.39 -1.95
CA PRO A 134 17.20 -11.95 -1.28
C PRO A 134 17.12 -11.63 0.22
N ASP A 135 18.25 -11.61 0.92
CA ASP A 135 18.30 -11.25 2.36
C ASP A 135 17.91 -9.79 2.59
N THR A 136 18.33 -8.89 1.71
CA THR A 136 17.92 -7.48 1.74
C THR A 136 16.42 -7.33 1.45
N LEU A 137 15.89 -8.09 0.48
CA LEU A 137 14.46 -8.12 0.21
C LEU A 137 13.64 -8.64 1.40
N ALA A 138 14.15 -9.64 2.11
CA ALA A 138 13.50 -10.19 3.30
C ALA A 138 13.37 -9.15 4.43
N LYS A 139 14.38 -8.27 4.60
CA LYS A 139 14.30 -7.16 5.56
C LYS A 139 13.15 -6.19 5.24
N LEU A 140 12.91 -5.89 3.96
CA LEU A 140 11.77 -5.04 3.54
C LEU A 140 10.41 -5.71 3.78
N GLN A 141 10.37 -7.05 3.81
CA GLN A 141 9.15 -7.82 4.10
C GLN A 141 8.85 -8.00 5.59
N ALA A 142 9.75 -7.55 6.47
CA ALA A 142 9.58 -7.68 7.91
C ALA A 142 8.28 -6.97 8.39
N PRO A 143 7.33 -7.70 9.01
CA PRO A 143 6.01 -7.17 9.37
C PRO A 143 6.07 -6.11 10.47
N GLU A 144 7.12 -6.11 11.28
CA GLU A 144 7.36 -5.15 12.37
C GLU A 144 7.77 -3.76 11.89
N LEU A 145 8.16 -3.60 10.62
CA LEU A 145 8.49 -2.30 10.06
C LEU A 145 7.24 -1.43 9.97
N SER A 146 7.25 -0.31 10.70
CA SER A 146 6.33 0.81 10.48
C SER A 146 6.55 1.40 9.08
N THR A 147 5.60 2.22 8.60
CA THR A 147 5.75 2.94 7.32
C THR A 147 7.01 3.80 7.29
N GLU A 148 7.30 4.51 8.38
CA GLU A 148 8.49 5.36 8.49
C GLU A 148 9.78 4.54 8.48
N ALA A 149 9.82 3.43 9.22
CA ALA A 149 10.97 2.54 9.29
C ALA A 149 11.21 1.83 7.94
N PHE A 150 10.14 1.41 7.26
CA PHE A 150 10.17 0.84 5.93
C PHE A 150 10.78 1.83 4.93
N HIS A 151 10.26 3.06 4.88
CA HIS A 151 10.77 4.08 3.94
C HIS A 151 12.20 4.52 4.28
N LYS A 152 12.57 4.54 5.56
CA LYS A 152 13.97 4.76 5.95
C LYS A 152 14.86 3.66 5.37
N LEU A 153 14.52 2.39 5.60
CA LEU A 153 15.29 1.27 5.05
C LEU A 153 15.33 1.32 3.52
N TYR A 154 14.20 1.58 2.87
CA TYR A 154 14.11 1.69 1.42
C TYR A 154 15.07 2.76 0.87
N ARG A 155 15.07 3.96 1.45
CA ARG A 155 16.01 5.03 1.08
C ARG A 155 17.46 4.64 1.32
N ASP A 156 17.77 4.03 2.47
CA ASP A 156 19.12 3.59 2.80
C ASP A 156 19.63 2.61 1.72
N LEU A 157 18.77 1.70 1.26
CA LEU A 157 19.07 0.75 0.17
C LEU A 157 19.17 1.39 -1.22
N THR A 158 18.54 2.55 -1.45
CA THR A 158 18.55 3.27 -2.73
C THR A 158 19.36 4.57 -2.70
N SER A 159 20.35 4.67 -1.82
CA SER A 159 21.13 5.91 -1.60
C SER A 159 22.61 5.82 -1.98
N ALA A 160 23.12 4.60 -2.24
CA ALA A 160 24.50 4.41 -2.66
C ALA A 160 24.78 5.11 -4.00
N VAL A 161 25.99 5.60 -4.20
CA VAL A 161 26.41 6.08 -5.52
C VAL A 161 26.47 4.88 -6.45
N ILE A 162 25.66 4.86 -7.50
CA ILE A 162 25.78 3.88 -8.58
C ILE A 162 26.90 4.37 -9.49
N ASP A 163 27.99 3.61 -9.55
CA ASP A 163 28.97 3.79 -10.62
C ASP A 163 28.37 3.18 -11.90
N PRO A 164 28.00 3.99 -12.90
CA PRO A 164 27.41 3.47 -14.12
C PRO A 164 28.39 2.47 -14.73
N LYS A 165 27.91 1.28 -15.08
CA LYS A 165 28.76 0.29 -15.74
C LYS A 165 29.03 0.78 -17.16
N GLY A 166 30.09 1.56 -17.30
CA GLY A 166 30.50 2.17 -18.56
C GLY A 166 30.42 1.18 -19.72
N ARG A 167 29.56 1.49 -20.68
CA ARG A 167 29.63 0.98 -22.05
C ARG A 167 29.66 2.19 -22.98
N TYR A 168 30.82 2.81 -23.04
CA TYR A 168 31.26 3.60 -24.19
C TYR A 168 32.60 3.05 -24.66
#